data_AF-A0A835C2T4-F1
#
_entry.id   AF-A0A835C2T4-F1
#
_cell.length_a   1.000
_cell.length_b   1.000
_cell.length_c   1.000
_cell.angle_alpha   90.00
_cell.angle_beta   90.00
_cell.angle_gamma   90.00
#
_symmetry.space_group_name_H-M   'P 1'
#
loop_
_entity.id
_entity.type
_entity.pdbx_description
1 polymer ?
#
loop_
_entity_poly.entity_id
_entity_poly.type
_entity_poly.pdbx_seq_one_letter_code
_entity_poly.pdbx_strand_id
1 'polypeptide(L)'
;MIYRERHCPADKEKLYCLIPAPKGYVAPFRWPKSRDFVPYANVPHKSLTVEKAIQNWVHYEGNVFRFPGGGKFPQGADKYIEQLASVMPVTVGKVASLGAYLLKKNVLTMSFAPRDNHEAQVQFALERGVPAYIGVLGSIKLPFPSRVFDMAHCSQDV
;
A
#
# COMPACT_ATOMS: atom_id res chain seq x y z
N MET A 1 40.90 6.13 -0.05
CA MET A 1 39.55 5.86 0.47
C MET A 1 38.85 7.22 0.55
N ILE A 2 37.95 7.55 -0.39
CA ILE A 2 37.30 8.87 -0.40
C ILE A 2 36.06 8.79 0.48
N TYR A 3 36.13 9.39 1.66
CA TYR A 3 35.01 9.57 2.57
C TYR A 3 34.08 10.62 1.95
N ARG A 4 32.97 10.20 1.34
CA ARG A 4 31.94 11.13 0.86
C ARG A 4 30.94 11.37 1.98
N GLU A 5 31.23 12.35 2.83
CA GLU A 5 30.22 12.88 3.75
C GLU A 5 29.05 13.45 2.95
N ARG A 6 27.84 13.00 3.28
CA ARG A 6 26.61 13.47 2.65
C ARG A 6 26.30 14.86 3.19
N HIS A 7 26.71 15.88 2.43
CA HIS A 7 26.30 17.25 2.68
C HIS A 7 24.96 17.50 1.99
N CYS A 8 23.99 18.09 2.69
CA CYS A 8 22.79 18.62 2.05
C CYS A 8 23.20 19.79 1.13
N PRO A 9 22.69 19.87 -0.12
CA PRO A 9 22.98 21.00 -1.01
C PRO A 9 22.59 22.32 -0.36
N ALA A 10 23.37 23.38 -0.62
CA ALA A 10 23.02 24.74 -0.20
C ALA A 10 21.68 25.17 -0.81
N ASP A 11 20.97 26.14 -0.23
CA ASP A 11 19.62 26.53 -0.68
C ASP A 11 19.53 26.88 -2.18
N LYS A 12 20.61 27.39 -2.77
CA LYS A 12 20.72 27.72 -4.20
C LYS A 12 20.94 26.50 -5.11
N GLU A 13 21.39 25.39 -4.54
CA GLU A 13 21.65 24.10 -5.20
C GLU A 13 20.56 23.06 -4.88
N LYS A 14 19.60 23.41 -4.02
CA LYS A 14 18.42 22.59 -3.76
C LYS A 14 17.62 22.48 -5.05
N LEU A 15 17.72 21.33 -5.70
CA LEU A 15 16.80 20.93 -6.74
C LEU A 15 15.39 20.87 -6.12
N TYR A 16 14.45 21.63 -6.68
CA TYR A 16 13.04 21.46 -6.40
C TYR A 16 12.57 20.16 -7.07
N CYS A 17 12.96 19.02 -6.50
CA CYS A 17 12.71 17.66 -6.98
C CYS A 17 11.25 17.22 -6.79
N LEU A 18 10.28 18.08 -7.12
CA LEU A 18 8.89 17.65 -7.18
C LEU A 18 8.64 17.14 -8.59
N ILE A 19 8.53 15.82 -8.72
CA ILE A 19 7.99 15.20 -9.93
C ILE A 19 6.56 15.74 -10.08
N PRO A 20 6.23 16.43 -11.17
CA PRO A 20 4.89 16.95 -11.35
C PRO A 20 3.89 15.80 -11.38
N ALA A 21 2.71 16.03 -10.81
CA ALA A 21 1.65 15.03 -10.84
C ALA A 21 1.28 14.72 -12.31
N PRO A 22 0.93 13.46 -12.63
CA PRO A 22 0.47 13.10 -13.97
C PRO A 22 -0.70 13.97 -14.42
N LYS A 23 -0.84 14.17 -15.73
CA LYS A 23 -1.96 14.94 -16.28
C LYS A 23 -3.30 14.31 -15.88
N GLY A 24 -4.19 15.09 -15.28
CA GLY A 24 -5.50 14.63 -14.81
C GLY A 24 -5.49 14.02 -13.40
N TYR A 25 -4.32 13.93 -12.75
CA TYR A 25 -4.23 13.56 -11.35
C TYR A 25 -4.96 14.59 -10.46
N VAL A 26 -5.70 14.10 -9.47
CA VAL A 26 -6.40 14.92 -8.50
C VAL A 26 -5.87 14.66 -7.09
N ALA A 27 -6.01 15.65 -6.21
CA ALA A 27 -5.60 15.49 -4.82
C ALA A 27 -6.32 14.28 -4.18
N PRO A 28 -5.59 13.34 -3.55
CA PRO A 28 -6.20 12.23 -2.83
C PRO A 28 -7.11 12.71 -1.71
N PHE A 29 -8.08 11.88 -1.33
CA PHE A 29 -8.86 12.15 -0.12
C PHE A 29 -7.94 12.19 1.11
N ARG A 30 -8.32 12.96 2.13
CA ARG A 30 -7.60 12.93 3.40
C ARG A 30 -7.89 11.62 4.15
N TRP A 31 -6.91 11.16 4.92
CA TRP A 31 -7.12 10.08 5.88
C TRP A 31 -8.19 10.51 6.91
N PRO A 32 -9.11 9.62 7.34
CA PRO A 32 -9.21 8.19 7.02
C PRO A 32 -10.04 7.88 5.77
N LYS A 33 -10.62 8.88 5.08
CA LYS A 33 -11.47 8.64 3.90
C LYS A 33 -10.71 7.97 2.76
N SER A 34 -9.44 8.33 2.56
CA SER A 34 -8.57 7.67 1.57
C SER A 34 -8.43 6.16 1.77
N ARG A 35 -8.61 5.65 3.00
CA ARG A 35 -8.57 4.22 3.28
C ARG A 35 -9.54 3.42 2.39
N ASP A 36 -10.73 3.98 2.19
CA ASP A 36 -11.85 3.28 1.56
C ASP A 36 -12.17 3.84 0.17
N PHE A 37 -11.65 5.02 -0.19
CA PHE A 37 -11.95 5.69 -1.45
C PHE A 37 -10.70 6.21 -2.14
N VAL A 38 -10.62 5.99 -3.46
CA VAL A 38 -9.57 6.54 -4.34
C VAL A 38 -10.23 7.23 -5.52
N PRO A 39 -9.80 8.45 -5.90
CA PRO A 39 -10.27 9.08 -7.13
C PRO A 39 -9.95 8.22 -8.35
N TYR A 40 -10.95 8.00 -9.22
CA TYR A 40 -10.78 7.18 -10.42
C TYR A 40 -9.67 7.70 -11.35
N ALA A 41 -9.47 9.03 -11.37
CA ALA A 41 -8.47 9.70 -12.20
C ALA A 41 -7.01 9.40 -11.79
N ASN A 42 -6.78 8.94 -10.55
CA ASN A 42 -5.43 8.72 -10.01
C ASN A 42 -4.87 7.31 -10.33
N VAL A 43 -5.66 6.46 -10.98
CA VAL A 43 -5.31 5.05 -11.20
C VAL A 43 -5.06 4.81 -12.70
N PRO A 44 -3.81 4.50 -13.10
CA PRO A 44 -3.46 4.36 -14.52
C PRO A 44 -3.99 3.07 -15.15
N HIS A 45 -4.12 1.97 -14.38
CA HIS A 45 -4.52 0.65 -14.89
C HIS A 45 -5.94 0.28 -14.44
N LYS A 46 -6.92 0.65 -15.26
CA LYS A 46 -8.35 0.43 -14.99
C LYS A 46 -8.79 -1.02 -15.19
N SER A 47 -8.09 -1.81 -16.01
CA SER A 47 -8.38 -3.23 -16.27
C SER A 47 -8.41 -4.08 -14.99
N LEU A 48 -7.53 -3.78 -14.04
CA LEU A 48 -7.47 -4.49 -12.74
C LEU A 48 -8.75 -4.34 -11.91
N THR A 49 -9.55 -3.30 -12.15
CA THR A 49 -10.83 -3.13 -11.45
C THR A 49 -11.92 -4.05 -12.01
N VAL A 50 -11.81 -4.42 -13.28
CA VAL A 50 -12.71 -5.40 -13.92
C VAL A 50 -12.35 -6.81 -13.47
N GLU A 51 -11.07 -7.17 -13.50
CA GLU A 51 -10.60 -8.50 -13.07
C GLU A 51 -10.82 -8.75 -11.57
N LYS A 52 -10.62 -7.72 -10.73
CA LYS A 52 -10.73 -7.85 -9.26
C LYS A 52 -12.08 -7.44 -8.67
N ALA A 53 -13.03 -6.99 -9.48
CA ALA A 53 -14.42 -6.81 -9.05
C ALA A 53 -15.04 -8.13 -8.59
N ILE A 54 -14.67 -9.24 -9.26
CA ILE A 54 -15.14 -10.61 -8.92
C ILE A 54 -14.73 -10.99 -7.49
N GLN A 55 -13.58 -10.50 -7.01
CA GLN A 55 -13.05 -10.77 -5.67
C GLN A 55 -13.57 -9.79 -4.59
N ASN A 56 -14.61 -8.99 -4.88
CA ASN A 56 -15.17 -7.98 -3.95
C ASN A 56 -14.10 -7.04 -3.35
N TRP A 57 -13.03 -6.80 -4.10
CA TRP A 57 -11.85 -6.08 -3.62
C TRP A 57 -11.94 -4.58 -3.87
N VAL A 58 -12.48 -4.20 -5.02
CA VAL A 58 -12.66 -2.81 -5.44
C VAL A 58 -13.96 -2.69 -6.22
N HIS A 59 -14.73 -1.65 -5.93
CA HIS A 59 -15.94 -1.28 -6.64
C HIS A 59 -15.73 0.03 -7.36
N TYR A 60 -16.18 0.10 -8.61
CA TYR A 60 -16.23 1.35 -9.34
C TYR A 60 -17.56 2.06 -9.04
N GLU A 61 -17.49 3.25 -8.44
CA GLU A 61 -18.64 4.09 -8.09
C GLU A 61 -18.51 5.45 -8.83
N GLY A 62 -18.57 5.40 -10.16
CA GLY A 62 -18.58 6.60 -11.01
C GLY A 62 -17.23 7.34 -11.04
N ASN A 63 -16.99 8.26 -10.12
CA ASN A 63 -15.75 9.05 -10.07
C ASN A 63 -14.73 8.53 -9.05
N VAL A 64 -15.07 7.47 -8.31
CA VAL A 64 -14.20 6.88 -7.29
C VAL A 64 -14.15 5.36 -7.40
N PHE A 65 -13.06 4.80 -6.89
CA PHE A 65 -12.97 3.41 -6.50
C PHE A 65 -13.23 3.28 -5.01
N ARG A 66 -14.12 2.36 -4.62
CA ARG A 66 -14.43 2.02 -3.23
C ARG A 66 -13.83 0.68 -2.85
N PHE A 67 -13.21 0.63 -1.67
CA PHE A 67 -12.58 -0.55 -1.10
C PHE A 67 -13.37 -0.97 0.16
N PRO A 68 -14.19 -2.03 0.09
CA PRO A 68 -15.09 -2.41 1.18
C PRO A 68 -14.38 -3.08 2.38
N GLY A 69 -13.04 -3.20 2.35
CA GLY A 69 -12.26 -3.86 3.42
C GLY A 69 -12.32 -5.39 3.41
N GLY A 70 -13.12 -5.99 2.53
CA GLY A 70 -13.28 -7.43 2.36
C GLY A 70 -12.12 -8.07 1.61
N GLY A 71 -11.95 -7.75 0.33
CA GLY A 71 -10.91 -8.41 -0.48
C GLY A 71 -10.93 -9.93 -0.33
N LYS A 72 -9.76 -10.51 -0.01
CA LYS A 72 -9.60 -11.95 0.25
C LYS A 72 -10.07 -12.40 1.64
N PHE A 73 -10.62 -11.52 2.46
CA PHE A 73 -11.19 -11.84 3.77
C PHE A 73 -12.70 -11.98 3.60
N PRO A 74 -13.25 -13.21 3.54
CA PRO A 74 -14.68 -13.42 3.25
C PRO A 74 -15.60 -12.74 4.28
N GLN A 75 -15.11 -12.58 5.51
CA GLN A 75 -15.83 -11.94 6.61
C GLN A 75 -15.33 -10.52 6.93
N GLY A 76 -14.47 -9.94 6.07
CA GLY A 76 -13.83 -8.65 6.29
C GLY A 76 -12.49 -8.73 7.03
N ALA A 77 -11.62 -7.75 6.77
CA ALA A 77 -10.30 -7.67 7.40
C ALA A 77 -10.37 -7.52 8.93
N ASP A 78 -11.37 -6.82 9.47
CA ASP A 78 -11.54 -6.61 10.92
C ASP A 78 -11.64 -7.94 11.69
N LYS A 79 -12.50 -8.86 11.24
CA LYS A 79 -12.67 -10.18 11.89
C LYS A 79 -11.41 -11.03 11.81
N TYR A 80 -10.69 -10.97 10.70
CA TYR A 80 -9.41 -11.67 10.57
C TYR A 80 -8.37 -11.12 11.53
N ILE A 81 -8.30 -9.79 11.69
CA ILE A 81 -7.43 -9.13 12.69
C ILE A 81 -7.79 -9.58 14.11
N GLU A 82 -9.09 -9.68 14.44
CA GLU A 82 -9.55 -10.15 15.76
C GLU A 82 -9.12 -11.59 16.04
N GLN A 83 -9.26 -12.49 15.06
CA GLN A 83 -8.77 -13.87 15.17
C GLN A 83 -7.25 -13.95 15.28
N LEU A 84 -6.52 -13.11 14.57
CA LEU A 84 -5.07 -13.03 14.68
C LEU A 84 -4.64 -12.55 16.08
N ALA A 85 -5.31 -11.52 16.58
CA ALA A 85 -5.04 -10.93 17.89
C ALA A 85 -5.36 -11.87 19.06
N SER A 86 -6.26 -12.85 18.88
CA SER A 86 -6.58 -13.84 19.92
C SER A 86 -5.52 -14.93 20.06
N VAL A 87 -4.71 -15.17 19.02
CA VAL A 87 -3.68 -16.23 19.00
C VAL A 87 -2.28 -15.66 19.25
N MET A 88 -2.03 -14.41 18.84
CA MET A 88 -0.77 -13.72 19.12
C MET A 88 -1.04 -12.23 19.39
N PRO A 89 -0.24 -11.56 20.24
CA PRO A 89 -0.20 -10.10 20.28
C PRO A 89 0.33 -9.58 18.93
N VAL A 90 -0.59 -9.33 18.00
CA VAL A 90 -0.29 -9.18 16.58
C VAL A 90 0.16 -7.75 16.26
N THR A 91 1.45 -7.61 15.98
CA THR A 91 2.05 -6.59 15.10
C THR A 91 2.31 -7.25 13.74
N VAL A 92 1.31 -7.25 12.84
CA VAL A 92 1.35 -7.97 11.55
C VAL A 92 1.39 -7.00 10.37
N GLY A 93 1.95 -7.39 9.22
CA GLY A 93 1.82 -6.63 7.97
C GLY A 93 1.45 -7.49 6.77
N LYS A 94 0.35 -7.16 6.06
CA LYS A 94 0.13 -7.49 4.63
C LYS A 94 -0.91 -6.60 3.93
N VAL A 95 -1.00 -6.76 2.60
CA VAL A 95 -1.33 -5.77 1.55
C VAL A 95 -2.59 -4.93 1.78
N ALA A 96 -2.39 -3.60 1.73
CA ALA A 96 -3.30 -2.49 1.44
C ALA A 96 -4.65 -2.43 2.20
N SER A 97 -5.44 -3.49 2.22
CA SER A 97 -6.63 -3.63 3.06
C SER A 97 -6.23 -3.94 4.50
N LEU A 98 -5.64 -5.10 4.79
CA LEU A 98 -5.24 -5.50 6.16
C LEU A 98 -4.37 -4.45 6.85
N GLY A 99 -3.32 -3.96 6.16
CA GLY A 99 -2.43 -2.93 6.71
C GLY A 99 -3.13 -1.63 7.11
N ALA A 100 -4.13 -1.20 6.34
CA ALA A 100 -4.88 0.01 6.66
C ALA A 100 -5.76 -0.13 7.91
N TYR A 101 -6.21 -1.35 8.21
CA TYR A 101 -7.04 -1.65 9.38
C TYR A 101 -6.19 -1.90 10.63
N LEU A 102 -4.96 -2.41 10.48
CA LEU A 102 -4.00 -2.57 11.57
C LEU A 102 -3.49 -1.23 12.15
N LEU A 103 -3.56 -0.14 11.39
CA LEU A 103 -3.27 1.19 11.93
C LEU A 103 -4.22 1.55 13.10
N LYS A 104 -5.47 1.06 13.11
CA LYS A 104 -6.39 1.23 14.25
C LYS A 104 -5.89 0.55 15.54
N LYS A 105 -5.00 -0.44 15.41
CA LYS A 105 -4.37 -1.17 16.52
C LYS A 105 -2.97 -0.64 16.83
N ASN A 106 -2.63 0.55 16.32
CA ASN A 106 -1.33 1.20 16.50
C ASN A 106 -0.16 0.38 15.91
N VAL A 107 -0.42 -0.36 14.84
CA VAL A 107 0.60 -1.13 14.11
C VAL A 107 0.86 -0.44 12.77
N LEU A 108 2.10 0.00 12.57
CA LEU A 108 2.54 0.51 11.28
C LEU A 108 2.90 -0.65 10.36
N THR A 109 2.23 -0.73 9.22
CA THR A 109 2.44 -1.81 8.26
C THR A 109 3.01 -1.31 6.96
N MET A 110 3.86 -2.11 6.32
CA MET A 110 4.38 -1.85 4.99
C MET A 110 4.01 -3.02 4.07
N SER A 111 3.33 -2.72 2.97
CA SER A 111 2.91 -3.72 1.99
C SER A 111 3.99 -3.95 0.93
N PHE A 112 4.30 -5.20 0.61
CA PHE A 112 5.22 -5.55 -0.47
C PHE A 112 4.46 -6.26 -1.59
N ALA A 113 4.65 -5.82 -2.83
CA ALA A 113 4.12 -6.51 -4.00
C ALA A 113 5.11 -6.42 -5.18
N PRO A 114 5.13 -7.44 -6.06
CA PRO A 114 5.96 -7.44 -7.25
C PRO A 114 5.53 -6.36 -8.25
N ARG A 115 6.43 -6.03 -9.17
CA ARG A 115 6.15 -5.26 -10.38
C ARG A 115 5.69 -6.21 -11.49
N ASP A 116 4.45 -6.65 -11.41
CA ASP A 116 3.84 -7.53 -12.41
C ASP A 116 2.60 -6.86 -13.04
N ASN A 117 1.78 -7.59 -13.80
CA ASN A 117 0.52 -7.06 -14.34
C ASN A 117 -0.44 -6.53 -13.24
N HIS A 118 -0.14 -6.76 -11.96
CA HIS A 118 -0.81 -6.22 -10.79
C HIS A 118 -0.10 -5.01 -10.16
N GLU A 119 0.75 -4.28 -10.89
CA GLU A 119 1.38 -2.99 -10.48
C GLU A 119 0.40 -2.04 -9.77
N ALA A 120 -0.89 -2.07 -10.13
CA ALA A 120 -1.87 -1.23 -9.44
C ALA A 120 -2.07 -1.60 -7.97
N GLN A 121 -1.65 -2.75 -7.45
CA GLN A 121 -1.80 -3.07 -6.02
C GLN A 121 -1.00 -2.11 -5.13
N VAL A 122 0.26 -1.82 -5.50
CA VAL A 122 1.07 -0.83 -4.79
C VAL A 122 0.49 0.56 -5.01
N GLN A 123 0.09 0.90 -6.24
CA GLN A 123 -0.53 2.20 -6.51
C GLN A 123 -1.80 2.41 -5.68
N PHE A 124 -2.71 1.43 -5.63
CA PHE A 124 -3.93 1.50 -4.82
C PHE A 124 -3.61 1.65 -3.34
N ALA A 125 -2.61 0.95 -2.82
CA ALA A 125 -2.20 1.12 -1.43
C ALA A 125 -1.74 2.57 -1.17
N LEU A 126 -0.87 3.11 -2.03
CA LEU A 126 -0.34 4.47 -1.90
C LEU A 126 -1.43 5.54 -2.04
N GLU A 127 -2.33 5.41 -3.02
CA GLU A 127 -3.48 6.32 -3.20
C GLU A 127 -4.44 6.28 -2.00
N ARG A 128 -4.46 5.16 -1.26
CA ARG A 128 -5.25 4.99 -0.04
C ARG A 128 -4.53 5.48 1.23
N GLY A 129 -3.30 5.98 1.10
CA GLY A 129 -2.47 6.42 2.22
C GLY A 129 -1.86 5.26 3.02
N VAL A 130 -1.76 4.07 2.43
CA VAL A 130 -1.19 2.87 3.05
C VAL A 130 0.24 2.68 2.57
N PRO A 131 1.24 2.57 3.47
CA PRO A 131 2.62 2.37 3.06
C PRO A 131 2.78 1.09 2.24
N ALA A 132 3.40 1.21 1.07
CA ALA A 132 3.64 0.10 0.17
C ALA A 132 4.94 0.28 -0.64
N TYR A 133 5.49 -0.84 -1.10
CA TYR A 133 6.77 -0.89 -1.79
C TYR A 133 6.76 -1.97 -2.88
N ILE A 134 7.37 -1.63 -4.02
CA ILE A 134 7.54 -2.55 -5.13
C ILE A 134 8.78 -3.40 -4.84
N GLY A 135 8.59 -4.69 -4.60
CA GLY A 135 9.69 -5.60 -4.31
C GLY A 135 9.28 -7.07 -4.42
N VAL A 136 10.11 -7.85 -5.11
CA VAL A 136 9.97 -9.32 -5.19
C VAL A 136 10.82 -9.93 -4.09
N LEU A 137 10.16 -10.36 -3.00
CA LEU A 137 10.81 -11.09 -1.92
C LEU A 137 11.41 -12.39 -2.49
N GLY A 138 12.74 -12.51 -2.47
CA GLY A 138 13.47 -13.69 -2.96
C GLY A 138 14.33 -13.46 -4.20
N SER A 139 14.03 -12.46 -5.03
CA SER A 139 14.81 -12.18 -6.26
C SER A 139 15.60 -10.87 -6.18
N ILE A 140 15.13 -9.91 -5.38
CA ILE A 140 15.74 -8.59 -5.26
C ILE A 140 16.05 -8.31 -3.79
N LYS A 141 17.31 -7.95 -3.51
CA LYS A 141 17.69 -7.46 -2.18
C LYS A 141 17.00 -6.13 -1.92
N LEU A 142 16.16 -6.07 -0.89
CA LEU A 142 15.46 -4.85 -0.51
C LEU A 142 16.41 -3.82 0.13
N PRO A 143 16.12 -2.51 0.04
CA PRO A 143 16.96 -1.45 0.63
C PRO A 143 16.74 -1.29 2.14
N PHE A 144 16.21 -2.30 2.83
CA PHE A 144 16.00 -2.24 4.28
C PHE A 144 17.10 -3.04 5.01
N PRO A 145 17.60 -2.54 6.15
CA PRO A 145 18.54 -3.28 6.99
C PRO A 145 17.94 -4.61 7.50
N SER A 146 18.81 -5.54 7.89
CA SER A 146 18.37 -6.75 8.58
C SER A 146 17.65 -6.42 9.89
N ARG A 147 16.58 -7.15 10.22
CA ARG A 147 15.78 -6.99 11.44
C ARG A 147 15.07 -5.63 11.60
N VAL A 148 14.79 -4.95 10.48
CA VAL A 148 13.98 -3.72 10.47
C VAL A 148 12.47 -3.97 10.64
N PHE A 149 12.02 -5.21 10.43
CA PHE A 149 10.63 -5.62 10.57
C PHE A 149 10.52 -6.63 11.72
N ASP A 150 9.60 -6.38 12.65
CA ASP A 150 9.32 -7.27 13.78
C ASP A 150 8.57 -8.54 13.36
N MET A 151 7.83 -8.48 12.25
CA MET A 151 7.07 -9.60 11.71
C MET A 151 6.89 -9.48 10.19
N ALA A 152 6.80 -10.62 9.52
CA ALA A 152 6.30 -10.74 8.17
C ALA A 152 5.08 -11.65 8.15
N HIS A 153 3.99 -11.21 7.51
CA HIS A 153 2.82 -12.06 7.31
C HIS A 153 2.64 -12.36 5.83
N CYS A 154 2.39 -13.64 5.54
CA CYS A 154 2.17 -14.13 4.20
C CYS A 154 0.81 -14.84 4.04
N SER A 155 -0.24 -14.15 3.57
CA SER A 155 -1.42 -14.79 2.99
C SER A 155 -1.08 -15.35 1.60
N GLN A 156 -1.08 -16.67 1.44
CA GLN A 156 -0.93 -17.31 0.15
C GLN A 156 -2.19 -17.09 -0.70
N ASP A 157 -2.00 -16.88 -2.00
CA ASP A 157 -3.00 -17.23 -3.00
C ASP A 157 -2.90 -18.74 -3.20
N VAL A 158 -3.98 -19.46 -2.92
CA VAL A 158 -4.20 -20.83 -3.40
C VAL A 158 -5.17 -20.72 -4.55
#